data_AF-A0A087M4D2-F1
#
_entry.id   AF-A0A087M4D2-F1
#
_cell.length_a   1.000
_cell.length_b   1.000
_cell.length_c   1.000
_cell.angle_alpha   90.00
_cell.angle_beta   90.00
_cell.angle_gamma   90.00
#
_symmetry.space_group_name_H-M   'P 1'
#
loop_
_entity.id
_entity.type
_entity.pdbx_description
1 polymer ?
#
loop_
_entity_poly.entity_id
_entity_poly.type
_entity_poly.pdbx_seq_one_letter_code
_entity_poly.pdbx_strand_id
1 'polypeptide(L)' 'MKKTYIVTDKAGRDVAGLPSPGADKPIRLTEAQAEHPLRLGYIRLPTDHDGDGKPGGAKKTR' A
#
# COMPACT_ATOMS: atom_id res chain seq x y z
N MET A 1 -13.97 -1.26 -9.61
CA MET A 1 -14.04 -1.37 -8.13
C MET A 1 -12.67 -1.12 -7.53
N LYS A 2 -12.57 -0.60 -6.30
CA LYS A 2 -11.27 -0.40 -5.61
C LYS A 2 -10.94 -1.64 -4.78
N LYS A 3 -9.70 -2.10 -4.85
CA LYS A 3 -9.15 -3.20 -4.06
C LYS A 3 -8.14 -2.63 -3.05
N THR A 4 -7.98 -3.32 -1.93
CA THR A 4 -6.94 -3.01 -0.95
C THR A 4 -5.65 -3.67 -1.40
N TYR A 5 -4.55 -2.93 -1.33
CA TYR A 5 -3.19 -3.41 -1.57
C TYR A 5 -2.30 -2.98 -0.41
N ILE A 6 -1.20 -3.69 -0.17
CA ILE A 6 -0.21 -3.31 0.83
C ILE A 6 0.95 -2.64 0.13
N VAL A 7 1.33 -1.45 0.59
CA VAL A 7 2.51 -0.74 0.09
C VAL A 7 3.77 -1.43 0.59
N THR A 8 4.77 -1.58 -0.25
CA THR A 8 6.07 -2.19 0.10
C THR A 8 7.12 -1.12 0.38
N ASP A 9 8.27 -1.50 0.96
CA ASP A 9 9.42 -0.61 1.13
C ASP A 9 10.03 -0.08 -0.17
N LYS A 10 9.69 -0.69 -1.31
CA LYS A 10 10.10 -0.20 -2.63
C LYS A 10 9.28 1.00 -3.10
N ALA A 11 8.11 1.24 -2.49
CA ALA A 11 7.29 2.37 -2.85
C ALA A 11 7.91 3.70 -2.38
N GLY A 12 7.89 4.70 -3.25
CA GLY A 12 8.30 6.05 -2.93
C GLY A 12 7.29 6.81 -2.07
N ARG A 13 7.41 8.14 -2.09
CA ARG A 13 6.49 9.08 -1.41
C ARG A 13 5.06 9.02 -1.94
N ASP A 14 4.90 8.53 -3.16
CA ASP A 14 3.64 8.45 -3.88
C ASP A 14 3.54 7.11 -4.63
N VAL A 15 2.32 6.58 -4.69
CA VAL A 15 1.97 5.31 -5.34
C VAL A 15 0.77 5.56 -6.25
N ALA A 16 0.92 5.30 -7.54
CA ALA A 16 -0.12 5.54 -8.55
C ALA A 16 -0.69 6.97 -8.55
N GLY A 17 0.15 7.97 -8.25
CA GLY A 17 -0.25 9.38 -8.16
C GLY A 17 -1.02 9.75 -6.90
N LEU A 18 -1.14 8.84 -5.91
CA LEU A 18 -1.66 9.13 -4.58
C LEU A 18 -0.53 9.17 -3.54
N PRO A 19 -0.66 9.97 -2.47
CA PRO A 19 0.30 9.97 -1.39
C PRO A 19 0.38 8.59 -0.75
N SER A 20 1.60 8.05 -0.66
CA SER A 20 1.86 6.76 -0.05
C SER A 20 1.63 6.85 1.46
N PRO A 21 0.84 5.96 2.07
CA PRO A 21 0.70 5.91 3.53
C PRO A 21 2.02 5.51 4.24
N GLY A 22 2.96 4.92 3.49
CA GLY A 22 4.22 4.34 3.97
C GLY A 22 4.28 2.82 3.74
N ALA A 23 5.48 2.24 3.86
CA ALA A 23 5.68 0.79 3.76
C ALA A 23 4.81 0.01 4.77
N ASP A 24 4.39 -1.20 4.35
CA ASP A 24 3.49 -2.12 5.04
C ASP A 24 2.11 -1.57 5.43
N LYS A 25 1.71 -0.45 4.84
CA LYS A 25 0.38 0.12 5.07
C LYS A 25 -0.59 -0.19 3.94
N PRO A 26 -1.88 -0.36 4.27
CA PRO A 26 -2.90 -0.59 3.27
C PRO A 26 -3.19 0.69 2.46
N ILE A 27 -3.28 0.54 1.15
CA ILE A 27 -3.74 1.55 0.19
C ILE A 27 -4.90 1.00 -0.63
N ARG A 28 -5.90 1.84 -0.92
CA ARG A 28 -7.05 1.46 -1.74
C ARG A 28 -6.90 2.03 -3.14
N LEU A 29 -6.66 1.16 -4.11
CA LEU A 29 -6.45 1.54 -5.51
C LEU A 29 -7.46 0.82 -6.42
N THR A 30 -7.77 1.42 -7.56
CA THR A 30 -8.44 0.68 -8.63
C THR A 30 -7.48 -0.30 -9.29
N GLU A 31 -8.01 -1.29 -9.99
CA GLU A 31 -7.19 -2.27 -10.71
C GLU A 31 -6.23 -1.60 -11.71
N ALA A 32 -6.74 -0.64 -12.48
CA ALA A 32 -5.94 0.17 -13.40
C ALA A 32 -4.84 1.00 -12.70
N GLN A 33 -5.10 1.51 -11.50
CA GLN A 33 -4.09 2.23 -10.71
C GLN A 33 -3.05 1.28 -10.12
N ALA A 34 -3.46 0.06 -9.77
CA ALA A 34 -2.61 -0.94 -9.15
C ALA A 34 -1.71 -1.65 -10.17
N GLU A 35 -2.11 -1.75 -11.44
CA GLU A 35 -1.38 -2.49 -12.49
C GLU A 35 0.11 -2.12 -12.57
N HIS A 36 0.40 -0.83 -12.70
CA HIS A 36 1.76 -0.32 -12.80
C HIS A 36 2.59 -0.51 -11.51
N PRO A 37 2.14 -0.05 -10.31
CA PRO A 37 2.88 -0.26 -9.07
C PRO A 37 2.96 -1.73 -8.65
N LEU A 38 1.99 -2.58 -8.98
CA LEU A 38 2.05 -4.03 -8.74
C LEU A 38 3.16 -4.66 -9.59
N ARG A 39 3.25 -4.26 -10.88
CA ARG A 39 4.32 -4.72 -11.79
C ARG A 39 5.71 -4.26 -11.33
N LEU A 40 5.83 -3.04 -10.79
CA LEU A 40 7.08 -2.52 -10.23
C LEU A 40 7.41 -3.12 -8.85
N GLY A 41 6.47 -3.83 -8.22
CA GLY A 41 6.62 -4.36 -6.87
C GLY A 41 6.57 -3.28 -5.79
N TYR A 42 5.94 -2.14 -6.06
CA TYR A 42 5.66 -1.08 -5.08
C TYR A 42 4.48 -1.43 -4.16
N ILE A 43 3.56 -2.25 -4.64
CA ILE A 43 2.43 -2.75 -3.85
C ILE A 43 2.28 -4.27 -4.00
N ARG A 44 1.66 -4.92 -3.01
CA ARG A 44 1.32 -6.36 -3.00
C ARG A 44 -0.15 -6.60 -2.66
N LEU A 45 -0.66 -7.76 -3.04
CA LEU A 45 -2.02 -8.18 -2.68
C LEU A 45 -2.07 -8.52 -1.17
N PRO A 46 -3.16 -8.17 -0.47
CA PRO A 46 -3.28 -8.39 0.97
C PRO A 46 -3.41 -9.87 1.35
N THR A 47 -3.65 -10.76 0.37
CA THR A 47 -3.75 -12.21 0.56
C THR A 47 -2.39 -12.90 0.61
N ASP A 48 -1.30 -12.20 0.28
CA ASP A 48 0.08 -12.71 0.31
C ASP A 48 0.74 -12.48 1.69
N HIS A 49 -0.03 -12.63 2.77
CA HIS A 49 0.41 -12.27 4.11
C HIS A 49 0.16 -13.39 5.12
N ASP A 50 0.92 -14.47 4.97
CA ASP A 50 1.40 -15.24 6.12
C ASP A 50 2.37 -14.33 6.91
N GLY A 51 1.94 -13.85 8.08
CA GLY A 51 2.82 -13.31 9.13
C GLY A 51 3.37 -11.88 8.98
N ASP A 52 3.19 -11.09 10.05
CA ASP A 52 3.94 -9.87 10.42
C ASP A 52 3.55 -8.46 9.88
N GLY A 53 2.96 -7.63 10.75
CA GLY A 53 3.15 -6.18 10.61
C GLY A 53 2.00 -5.31 11.10
N LYS A 54 2.07 -4.87 12.36
CA LYS A 54 1.15 -3.97 13.06
C LYS A 54 0.76 -2.70 12.27
N PRO A 55 -0.48 -2.18 12.41
CA PRO A 55 -0.89 -0.90 11.84
C PRO A 55 -0.25 0.25 12.61
N GLY A 56 0.95 0.66 12.21
CA GLY A 56 1.66 1.80 12.77
C GLY A 56 1.14 3.14 12.24
N GLY A 57 0.42 3.88 13.10
CA GLY A 57 0.39 5.34 13.01
C GLY A 57 -0.97 5.98 12.76
N ALA A 58 -1.96 5.70 13.60
CA ALA A 58 -3.02 6.67 13.84
C ALA A 58 -2.42 7.84 14.63
N LYS A 59 -2.45 9.05 14.05
CA LYS A 59 -2.31 10.30 14.81
C LYS A 59 -3.28 10.26 15.99
N LYS A 60 -2.78 10.38 17.22
CA LYS A 60 -3.56 10.98 18.31
C LYS A 60 -2.78 12.16 18.89
N THR A 61 -3.21 13.33 18.43
CA THR A 61 -3.14 14.63 19.07
C THR A 61 -3.41 14.54 20.59
N ARG A 62 -2.56 15.20 21.39
CA ARG A 62 -2.95 15.93 22.60
C ARG A 62 -2.11 17.19 22.67
#